data_AF-S9R376-F1
#
_entry.id   AF-S9R376-F1
#
_cell.length_a   1.000
_cell.length_b   1.000
_cell.length_c   1.000
_cell.angle_alpha   90.00
_cell.angle_beta   90.00
_cell.angle_gamma   90.00
#
_symmetry.space_group_name_H-M   'P 1'
#
loop_
_entity.id
_entity.type
_entity.pdbx_description
1 polymer ?
#
loop_
_entity_poly.entity_id
_entity_poly.type
_entity_poly.pdbx_seq_one_letter_code
_entity_poly.pdbx_strand_id
1 'polypeptide(L)'
;MNPNHLSEKEEEKNTMMDIDKPTSTSLGEESKETIMTKHVESSSATKEDDDGNPRKRRHLLPSDLKVDFDVSQLQILEKPAALEEKRGIIKFRVVANDDNPESFIMLTGLKNIFMKQLPKMPKEYITRLIYDRNHLSMTIVKDNLHVVGGITYRPFEQREFAEIVFCAIASTEQVRGYGSHLMNHLKDYVRGTSKIQHFLTYADNYAIGYFKKQGFTQEINLPKEIWMGYIKDYEGGTLMQCTMLPKIKYLEASVILSIQKAAVISKINKLTRSNIVYPGLDIFKNGPAHIEPNQVPGLMEVGWCKEMEELAKKPKPKPFFAVLEMLFTEMQNHPSSWPFAQPVNREDVPDYYEVIEHPVDLSTMEYRLRNNQYESVEEFIRDAKLIFNNCRQYNDPSTTYYKNADRLERFFQKQLMETEYSHLAE
;
A
#
# COMPACT_ATOMS: atom_id res chain seq x y z
N MET A 1 44.84 -22.98 16.03
CA MET A 1 45.78 -22.78 17.16
C MET A 1 46.16 -21.31 17.19
N ASN A 2 45.89 -20.68 18.33
CA ASN A 2 46.15 -19.31 18.82
C ASN A 2 46.16 -18.08 17.88
N PRO A 3 45.28 -17.09 18.16
CA PRO A 3 45.43 -15.69 17.75
C PRO A 3 46.25 -14.88 18.77
N ASN A 4 46.80 -13.77 18.27
CA ASN A 4 47.67 -12.81 18.94
C ASN A 4 46.89 -11.66 19.61
N HIS A 5 47.47 -11.17 20.71
CA HIS A 5 47.57 -9.79 21.21
C HIS A 5 46.33 -8.97 21.67
N LEU A 6 46.16 -8.97 23.00
CA LEU A 6 46.21 -7.85 23.97
C LEU A 6 46.04 -6.36 23.57
N SER A 7 45.55 -5.63 24.59
CA SER A 7 45.55 -4.18 24.88
C SER A 7 44.30 -3.43 24.37
N GLU A 8 43.63 -2.56 25.12
CA GLU A 8 44.01 -1.79 26.33
C GLU A 8 42.73 -1.31 27.06
N LYS A 9 42.83 -1.17 28.38
CA LYS A 9 41.84 -0.53 29.27
C LYS A 9 42.28 0.91 29.50
N GLU A 10 41.37 1.87 29.41
CA GLU A 10 41.47 3.13 30.16
C GLU A 10 40.11 3.47 30.79
N GLU A 11 40.14 3.62 32.12
CA GLU A 11 39.13 4.22 32.97
C GLU A 11 39.42 5.72 33.08
N GLU A 12 38.42 6.59 32.99
CA GLU A 12 38.46 7.89 33.67
C GLU A 12 37.11 8.26 34.29
N LYS A 13 37.21 8.85 35.49
CA LYS A 13 36.20 9.08 36.51
C LYS A 13 35.58 10.48 36.42
N ASN A 14 34.35 10.57 36.92
CA ASN A 14 33.71 11.67 37.65
C ASN A 14 33.89 13.12 37.18
N THR A 15 32.77 13.84 36.98
CA THR A 15 32.41 14.93 37.91
C THR A 15 30.89 15.15 37.95
N MET A 16 30.39 15.24 39.17
CA MET A 16 29.03 15.55 39.60
C MET A 16 29.00 17.03 39.98
N MET A 17 28.02 17.80 39.50
CA MET A 17 27.70 19.13 40.04
C MET A 17 26.18 19.31 40.11
N ASP A 18 25.72 19.40 41.36
CA ASP A 18 24.42 19.90 41.82
C ASP A 18 24.32 21.44 41.69
N ILE A 19 23.13 21.96 42.04
CA ILE A 19 22.73 23.36 42.35
C ILE A 19 22.02 24.02 41.13
N ASP A 20 20.75 24.49 41.15
CA ASP A 20 19.95 25.09 42.23
C ASP A 20 18.42 25.04 41.98
N LYS A 21 17.65 25.09 43.08
CA LYS A 21 16.22 25.45 43.17
C LYS A 21 16.05 26.97 43.35
N PRO A 22 14.85 27.53 43.15
CA PRO A 22 14.08 28.04 44.30
C PRO A 22 12.56 27.76 44.19
N THR A 23 11.90 27.13 45.17
CA THR A 23 11.11 27.70 46.30
C THR A 23 10.03 28.76 45.98
N SER A 24 8.79 28.26 45.96
CA SER A 24 7.54 28.76 46.57
C SER A 24 7.40 30.23 47.02
N THR A 25 6.29 30.85 46.61
CA THR A 25 5.38 31.56 47.54
C THR A 25 3.93 31.48 47.06
N SER A 26 3.04 31.48 48.03
CA SER A 26 1.65 31.04 48.04
C SER A 26 0.61 32.18 47.93
N LEU A 27 -0.65 31.76 47.76
CA LEU A 27 -1.93 32.36 48.20
C LEU A 27 -2.80 33.02 47.12
N GLY A 28 -4.06 32.57 47.09
CA GLY A 28 -5.16 33.13 46.31
C GLY A 28 -6.27 32.10 46.12
N GLU A 29 -7.04 31.83 47.19
CA GLU A 29 -8.33 31.13 47.13
C GLU A 29 -9.41 31.99 46.43
N GLU A 30 -10.56 31.34 46.17
CA GLU A 30 -11.82 31.86 45.61
C GLU A 30 -11.86 31.87 44.07
N SER A 31 -12.86 31.34 43.36
CA SER A 31 -14.26 31.07 43.70
C SER A 31 -14.83 30.01 42.75
N LYS A 32 -15.71 29.15 43.29
CA LYS A 32 -16.60 28.28 42.52
C LYS A 32 -17.51 29.13 41.65
N GLU A 33 -17.55 28.86 40.34
CA GLU A 33 -18.70 29.24 39.52
C GLU A 33 -19.07 28.12 38.56
N THR A 34 -20.21 27.53 38.86
CA THR A 34 -21.03 26.66 38.03
C THR A 34 -21.32 27.34 36.70
N ILE A 35 -20.85 26.79 35.58
CA ILE A 35 -21.36 27.18 34.26
C ILE A 35 -22.19 26.04 33.69
N MET A 36 -23.50 26.27 33.81
CA MET A 36 -24.57 25.55 33.16
C MET A 36 -24.30 25.37 31.66
N THR A 37 -24.58 24.15 31.22
CA THR A 37 -24.98 23.80 29.86
C THR A 37 -25.97 24.82 29.29
N LYS A 38 -25.55 25.55 28.24
CA LYS A 38 -26.46 26.24 27.33
C LYS A 38 -26.45 25.52 25.99
N HIS A 39 -27.56 24.83 25.75
CA HIS A 39 -28.07 24.55 24.42
C HIS A 39 -28.05 25.83 23.59
N VAL A 40 -27.39 25.78 22.44
CA VAL A 40 -27.64 26.73 21.35
C VAL A 40 -28.21 25.91 20.21
N GLU A 41 -29.54 25.88 20.15
CA GLU A 41 -30.26 25.69 18.90
C GLU A 41 -29.93 26.87 18.00
N SER A 42 -29.22 26.63 16.90
CA SER A 42 -29.17 27.57 15.78
C SER A 42 -29.90 26.95 14.59
N SER A 43 -31.20 27.20 14.55
CA SER A 43 -32.00 27.14 13.35
C SER A 43 -31.47 28.18 12.35
N SER A 44 -30.90 27.74 11.24
CA SER A 44 -30.82 28.55 10.03
C SER A 44 -31.22 27.68 8.84
N ALA A 45 -32.49 27.80 8.47
CA ALA A 45 -32.96 27.39 7.17
C ALA A 45 -32.20 28.21 6.11
N THR A 46 -31.46 27.54 5.24
CA THR A 46 -30.98 28.14 3.99
C THR A 46 -31.44 27.26 2.84
N LYS A 47 -32.24 27.91 2.00
CA LYS A 47 -32.84 27.42 0.77
C LYS A 47 -31.78 26.82 -0.15
N GLU A 48 -32.22 25.80 -0.88
CA GLU A 48 -31.55 25.24 -2.05
C GLU A 48 -31.27 26.35 -3.06
N ASP A 49 -30.03 26.47 -3.52
CA ASP A 49 -29.68 27.10 -4.79
C ASP A 49 -28.49 26.34 -5.39
N ASP A 50 -28.82 25.57 -6.41
CA ASP A 50 -27.94 24.93 -7.38
C ASP A 50 -27.38 26.00 -8.32
N ASP A 51 -26.16 26.49 -8.08
CA ASP A 51 -25.38 27.14 -9.14
C ASP A 51 -23.86 27.17 -8.85
N GLY A 52 -23.08 26.91 -9.89
CA GLY A 52 -21.63 26.73 -9.91
C GLY A 52 -20.83 28.01 -9.71
N ASN A 53 -20.90 28.63 -8.53
CA ASN A 53 -20.16 29.86 -8.24
C ASN A 53 -18.68 29.59 -7.85
N PRO A 54 -17.67 30.12 -8.58
CA PRO A 54 -16.24 29.93 -8.29
C PRO A 54 -15.79 30.51 -6.94
N ARG A 55 -16.58 31.38 -6.30
CA ARG A 55 -16.26 31.97 -4.99
C ARG A 55 -16.32 30.98 -3.82
N LYS A 56 -17.15 29.92 -3.88
CA LYS A 56 -17.23 28.90 -2.80
C LYS A 56 -16.05 27.93 -2.80
N ARG A 57 -15.35 27.74 -3.93
CA ARG A 57 -14.23 26.77 -4.06
C ARG A 57 -12.88 27.28 -3.54
N ARG A 58 -12.76 28.58 -3.27
CA ARG A 58 -11.56 29.16 -2.63
C ARG A 58 -11.36 28.74 -1.17
N HIS A 59 -12.38 28.16 -0.52
CA HIS A 59 -12.28 27.63 0.85
C HIS A 59 -11.60 26.25 0.96
N LEU A 60 -11.19 25.64 -0.16
CA LEU A 60 -10.50 24.35 -0.16
C LEU A 60 -9.02 24.45 0.24
N LEU A 61 -8.46 25.66 0.24
CA LEU A 61 -7.11 25.92 0.71
C LEU A 61 -7.17 26.58 2.09
N PRO A 62 -6.21 26.29 2.99
CA PRO A 62 -5.96 27.13 4.15
C PRO A 62 -5.79 28.59 3.70
N SER A 63 -6.34 29.53 4.48
CA SER A 63 -6.36 30.97 4.19
C SER A 63 -4.98 31.55 3.81
N ASP A 64 -3.92 30.94 4.34
CA ASP A 64 -2.55 31.41 4.22
C ASP A 64 -1.78 30.78 3.05
N LEU A 65 -2.36 29.78 2.37
CA LEU A 65 -1.69 29.03 1.31
C LEU A 65 -1.87 29.74 -0.04
N LYS A 66 -0.85 30.49 -0.46
CA LYS A 66 -0.78 31.07 -1.81
C LYS A 66 -0.26 30.03 -2.80
N VAL A 67 -1.07 29.72 -3.82
CA VAL A 67 -0.70 28.83 -4.91
C VAL A 67 -0.77 29.54 -6.25
N ASP A 68 0.17 29.22 -7.14
CA ASP A 68 0.30 29.82 -8.47
C ASP A 68 -0.66 29.22 -9.51
N PHE A 69 -1.63 28.40 -9.09
CA PHE A 69 -2.59 27.72 -9.96
C PHE A 69 -4.02 27.93 -9.50
N ASP A 70 -4.95 27.98 -10.45
CA ASP A 70 -6.35 28.22 -10.17
C ASP A 70 -7.04 26.98 -9.59
N VAL A 71 -7.26 27.00 -8.27
CA VAL A 71 -7.92 25.93 -7.52
C VAL A 71 -9.40 25.78 -7.89
N SER A 72 -10.03 26.80 -8.46
CA SER A 72 -11.45 26.76 -8.82
C SER A 72 -11.77 25.78 -9.97
N GLN A 73 -10.76 25.47 -10.80
CA GLN A 73 -10.86 24.55 -11.93
C GLN A 73 -10.68 23.06 -11.53
N LEU A 74 -10.32 22.78 -10.27
CA LEU A 74 -10.17 21.40 -9.81
C LEU A 74 -11.53 20.71 -9.78
N GLN A 75 -11.69 19.70 -10.64
CA GLN A 75 -12.83 18.78 -10.60
C GLN A 75 -12.57 17.75 -9.50
N ILE A 76 -13.07 18.03 -8.30
CA ILE A 76 -13.02 17.09 -7.18
C ILE A 76 -14.26 16.20 -7.28
N LEU A 77 -14.05 14.94 -7.66
CA LEU A 77 -15.13 13.95 -7.67
C LEU A 77 -15.37 13.48 -6.23
N GLU A 78 -16.47 13.94 -5.64
CA GLU A 78 -16.88 13.46 -4.32
C GLU A 78 -17.54 12.08 -4.42
N LYS A 79 -17.19 11.20 -3.49
CA LYS A 79 -17.79 9.86 -3.43
C LYS A 79 -19.27 9.97 -2.99
N PRO A 80 -20.15 9.05 -3.44
CA PRO A 80 -21.57 9.05 -3.05
C PRO A 80 -21.79 9.13 -1.54
N ALA A 81 -21.02 8.37 -0.75
CA ALA A 81 -21.08 8.42 0.71
C ALA A 81 -20.87 9.82 1.31
N ALA A 82 -19.92 10.61 0.78
CA ALA A 82 -19.65 11.96 1.28
C ALA A 82 -20.79 12.93 0.91
N LEU A 83 -21.39 12.76 -0.28
CA LEU A 83 -22.55 13.55 -0.70
C LEU A 83 -23.79 13.25 0.16
N GLU A 84 -24.03 11.97 0.46
CA GLU A 84 -25.13 11.55 1.33
C GLU A 84 -24.97 12.07 2.76
N GLU A 85 -23.75 12.10 3.29
CA GLU A 85 -23.47 12.67 4.61
C GLU A 85 -23.73 14.18 4.63
N LYS A 86 -23.26 14.92 3.62
CA LYS A 86 -23.53 16.37 3.50
C LYS A 86 -25.01 16.70 3.41
N ARG A 87 -25.80 15.81 2.80
CA ARG A 87 -27.26 15.92 2.74
C ARG A 87 -27.97 15.46 4.03
N GLY A 88 -27.22 14.96 5.01
CA GLY A 88 -27.75 14.47 6.28
C GLY A 88 -28.48 13.13 6.22
N ILE A 89 -28.36 12.41 5.09
CA ILE A 89 -29.01 11.10 4.86
C ILE A 89 -28.33 10.02 5.70
N ILE A 90 -27.00 10.05 5.75
CA ILE A 90 -26.20 9.20 6.61
C ILE A 90 -25.53 10.03 7.71
N LYS A 91 -25.33 9.42 8.88
CA LYS A 91 -24.55 9.99 9.97
C LYS A 91 -23.59 8.94 10.52
N PHE A 92 -22.44 9.39 10.99
CA PHE A 92 -21.47 8.55 11.68
C PHE A 92 -21.58 8.79 13.19
N ARG A 93 -21.71 7.72 13.97
CA ARG A 93 -21.78 7.80 15.43
C ARG A 93 -20.81 6.81 16.05
N VAL A 94 -20.14 7.22 17.12
CA VAL A 94 -19.37 6.29 17.96
C VAL A 94 -20.25 5.91 19.13
N VAL A 95 -20.47 4.60 19.29
CA VAL A 95 -21.33 4.04 20.33
C VAL A 95 -20.56 2.99 21.12
N ALA A 96 -20.93 2.86 22.39
CA ALA A 96 -20.39 1.89 23.33
C ALA A 96 -21.54 1.27 24.13
N ASN A 97 -21.26 0.20 24.88
CA ASN A 97 -22.23 -0.32 25.84
C ASN A 97 -22.24 0.56 27.10
N ASP A 98 -22.97 1.66 27.03
CA ASP A 98 -23.05 2.75 27.99
C ASP A 98 -24.40 2.83 28.71
N ASP A 99 -25.19 1.75 28.66
CA ASP A 99 -26.56 1.67 29.19
C ASP A 99 -27.56 2.65 28.52
N ASN A 100 -27.18 3.32 27.42
CA ASN A 100 -28.07 4.17 26.63
C ASN A 100 -28.93 3.32 25.65
N PRO A 101 -30.27 3.48 25.65
CA PRO A 101 -31.15 2.76 24.73
C PRO A 101 -30.81 2.94 23.24
N GLU A 102 -30.42 4.14 22.80
CA GLU A 102 -30.04 4.38 21.40
C GLU A 102 -28.76 3.64 21.03
N SER A 103 -27.74 3.71 21.90
CA SER A 103 -26.48 2.97 21.73
C SER A 103 -26.75 1.47 21.64
N PHE A 104 -27.62 0.94 22.51
CA PHE A 104 -27.97 -0.47 22.50
C PHE A 104 -28.67 -0.92 21.21
N ILE A 105 -29.60 -0.10 20.67
CA ILE A 105 -30.25 -0.36 19.38
C ILE A 105 -29.21 -0.41 18.26
N MET A 106 -28.27 0.55 18.22
CA MET A 106 -27.24 0.60 17.19
C MET A 106 -26.25 -0.57 17.30
N LEU A 107 -25.82 -0.93 18.51
CA LEU A 107 -24.97 -2.09 18.75
C LEU A 107 -25.68 -3.39 18.34
N THR A 108 -26.98 -3.51 18.63
CA THR A 108 -27.80 -4.65 18.18
C THR A 108 -27.87 -4.72 16.66
N GLY A 109 -28.04 -3.57 15.99
CA GLY A 109 -28.01 -3.46 14.53
C GLY A 109 -26.68 -3.93 13.94
N LEU A 110 -25.56 -3.45 14.48
CA LEU A 110 -24.22 -3.89 14.08
C LEU A 110 -24.00 -5.38 14.29
N LYS A 111 -24.41 -5.90 15.44
CA LYS A 111 -24.33 -7.33 15.76
C LYS A 111 -24.98 -8.17 14.66
N ASN A 112 -26.18 -7.79 14.25
CA ASN A 112 -26.90 -8.50 13.20
C ASN A 112 -26.22 -8.40 11.83
N ILE A 113 -25.56 -7.27 11.52
CA ILE A 113 -24.77 -7.11 10.30
C ILE A 113 -23.53 -8.00 10.35
N PHE A 114 -22.73 -7.93 11.42
CA PHE A 114 -21.52 -8.74 11.55
C PHE A 114 -21.81 -10.23 11.53
N MET A 115 -22.87 -10.69 12.21
CA MET A 115 -23.29 -12.10 12.15
C MET A 115 -23.63 -12.58 10.73
N LYS A 116 -24.12 -11.69 9.86
CA LYS A 116 -24.45 -12.02 8.46
C LYS A 116 -23.23 -11.90 7.55
N GLN A 117 -22.41 -10.87 7.73
CA GLN A 117 -21.28 -10.56 6.85
C GLN A 117 -20.01 -11.34 7.21
N LEU A 118 -19.90 -11.86 8.44
CA LEU A 118 -18.74 -12.61 8.93
C LEU A 118 -19.17 -14.03 9.33
N PRO A 119 -19.53 -14.91 8.38
CA PRO A 119 -20.09 -16.23 8.68
C PRO A 119 -19.10 -17.19 9.35
N LYS A 120 -17.79 -16.94 9.22
CA LYS A 120 -16.72 -17.72 9.87
C LYS A 120 -16.56 -17.40 11.36
N MET A 121 -17.13 -16.28 11.82
CA MET A 121 -17.03 -15.84 13.21
C MET A 121 -18.21 -16.38 14.02
N PRO A 122 -17.98 -17.02 15.19
CA PRO A 122 -19.06 -17.52 16.04
C PRO A 122 -20.01 -16.39 16.49
N LYS A 123 -21.32 -16.66 16.46
CA LYS A 123 -22.35 -15.65 16.78
C LYS A 123 -22.25 -15.17 18.23
N GLU A 124 -21.96 -16.07 19.15
CA GLU A 124 -21.76 -15.80 20.57
C GLU A 124 -20.52 -14.93 20.77
N TYR A 125 -19.46 -15.19 20.00
CA TYR A 125 -18.23 -14.41 20.03
C TYR A 125 -18.45 -12.97 19.58
N ILE A 126 -19.13 -12.77 18.44
CA ILE A 126 -19.52 -11.45 17.93
C ILE A 126 -20.34 -10.69 18.98
N THR A 127 -21.37 -11.36 19.53
CA THR A 127 -22.26 -10.75 20.53
C THR A 127 -21.49 -10.29 21.77
N ARG A 128 -20.60 -11.15 22.29
CA ARG A 128 -19.81 -10.87 23.48
C ARG A 128 -18.93 -9.64 23.30
N LEU A 129 -18.25 -9.51 22.17
CA LEU A 129 -17.32 -8.39 21.94
C LEU A 129 -18.01 -7.08 21.63
N ILE A 130 -19.13 -7.08 20.90
CA ILE A 130 -19.87 -5.85 20.60
C ILE A 130 -20.45 -5.22 21.87
N TYR A 131 -20.90 -6.04 22.83
CA TYR A 131 -21.45 -5.56 24.09
C TYR A 131 -20.39 -5.44 25.20
N ASP A 132 -19.13 -5.73 24.92
CA ASP A 132 -18.04 -5.53 25.87
C ASP A 132 -17.78 -4.01 26.04
N ARG A 133 -17.77 -3.52 27.28
CA ARG A 133 -17.60 -2.10 27.59
C ARG A 133 -16.22 -1.55 27.20
N ASN A 134 -15.23 -2.41 26.96
CA ASN A 134 -13.90 -2.02 26.48
C ASN A 134 -13.82 -1.90 24.95
N HIS A 135 -14.90 -2.20 24.24
CA HIS A 135 -14.97 -2.07 22.79
C HIS A 135 -15.83 -0.88 22.42
N LEU A 136 -15.38 -0.14 21.41
CA LEU A 136 -16.10 0.98 20.81
C LEU A 136 -16.51 0.59 19.41
N SER A 137 -17.66 1.08 18.96
CA SER A 137 -18.13 0.83 17.60
C SER A 137 -18.45 2.14 16.90
N MET A 138 -17.80 2.39 15.77
CA MET A 138 -18.20 3.45 14.85
C MET A 138 -19.26 2.91 13.89
N THR A 139 -20.46 3.47 13.93
CA THR A 139 -21.64 3.08 13.16
C THR A 139 -21.92 4.08 12.04
N ILE A 140 -22.44 3.56 10.93
CA ILE A 140 -23.11 4.34 9.89
C ILE A 140 -24.61 4.16 10.10
N VAL A 141 -25.33 5.24 10.32
CA VAL A 141 -26.79 5.21 10.50
C VAL A 141 -27.50 6.01 9.41
N LYS A 142 -28.57 5.44 8.88
CA LYS A 142 -29.61 6.11 8.06
C LYS A 142 -30.85 6.30 8.92
N ASP A 143 -31.66 7.31 8.61
CA ASP A 143 -32.96 7.55 9.25
C ASP A 143 -32.88 7.51 10.80
N ASN A 144 -31.81 8.09 11.34
CA ASN A 144 -31.40 8.15 12.74
C ASN A 144 -30.95 6.83 13.40
N LEU A 145 -31.71 5.73 13.30
CA LEU A 145 -31.42 4.49 14.04
C LEU A 145 -31.15 3.26 13.14
N HIS A 146 -31.33 3.38 11.83
CA HIS A 146 -31.11 2.25 10.92
C HIS A 146 -29.62 2.07 10.62
N VAL A 147 -29.00 1.05 11.20
CA VAL A 147 -27.57 0.77 11.03
C VAL A 147 -27.31 0.14 9.66
N VAL A 148 -26.39 0.74 8.91
CA VAL A 148 -25.97 0.29 7.56
C VAL A 148 -24.63 -0.45 7.60
N GLY A 149 -23.80 -0.19 8.61
CA GLY A 149 -22.50 -0.83 8.75
C GLY A 149 -21.71 -0.20 9.88
N GLY A 150 -20.52 -0.74 10.14
CA GLY A 150 -19.66 -0.19 11.17
C GLY A 150 -18.32 -0.92 11.34
N ILE A 151 -17.51 -0.34 12.21
CA ILE A 151 -16.25 -0.91 12.68
C ILE A 151 -16.31 -0.98 14.21
N THR A 152 -16.09 -2.17 14.76
CA THR A 152 -15.85 -2.36 16.20
C THR A 152 -14.36 -2.47 16.42
N TYR A 153 -13.84 -1.66 17.34
CA TYR A 153 -12.42 -1.61 17.68
C TYR A 153 -12.23 -1.54 19.20
N ARG A 154 -11.06 -1.99 19.65
CA ARG A 154 -10.63 -1.94 21.03
C ARG A 154 -9.43 -1.01 21.16
N PRO A 155 -9.56 0.15 21.81
CA PRO A 155 -8.46 1.09 21.98
C PRO A 155 -7.49 0.63 23.09
N PHE A 156 -6.19 0.77 22.85
CA PHE A 156 -5.11 0.61 23.83
C PHE A 156 -4.33 1.93 23.91
N GLU A 157 -4.93 2.96 24.50
CA GLU A 157 -4.40 4.33 24.47
C GLU A 157 -2.98 4.47 25.03
N GLN A 158 -2.67 3.75 26.12
CA GLN A 158 -1.33 3.75 26.72
C GLN A 158 -0.25 3.15 25.81
N ARG A 159 -0.66 2.36 24.81
CA ARG A 159 0.20 1.64 23.86
C ARG A 159 0.11 2.22 22.45
N GLU A 160 -0.61 3.34 22.29
CA GLU A 160 -0.75 4.10 21.04
C GLU A 160 -1.29 3.30 19.85
N PHE A 161 -2.01 2.20 20.09
CA PHE A 161 -2.65 1.40 19.05
C PHE A 161 -4.11 1.05 19.39
N ALA A 162 -4.89 0.70 18.37
CA ALA A 162 -6.19 0.04 18.54
C ALA A 162 -6.28 -1.23 17.70
N GLU A 163 -6.96 -2.24 18.23
CA GLU A 163 -7.31 -3.46 17.52
C GLU A 163 -8.64 -3.24 16.79
N ILE A 164 -8.67 -3.39 15.47
CA ILE A 164 -9.92 -3.49 14.72
C ILE A 164 -10.37 -4.95 14.79
N VAL A 165 -11.51 -5.15 15.44
CA VAL A 165 -12.06 -6.48 15.71
C VAL A 165 -13.03 -6.90 14.60
N PHE A 166 -13.96 -6.00 14.25
CA PHE A 166 -14.95 -6.25 13.19
C PHE A 166 -15.06 -5.06 12.26
N CYS A 167 -15.20 -5.31 10.96
CA CYS A 167 -15.43 -4.29 9.94
C CYS A 167 -16.34 -4.87 8.86
N ALA A 168 -17.54 -4.32 8.70
CA ALA A 168 -18.49 -4.77 7.69
C ALA A 168 -19.53 -3.70 7.36
N ILE A 169 -20.02 -3.76 6.13
CA ILE A 169 -21.15 -2.98 5.63
C ILE A 169 -22.23 -3.96 5.17
N ALA A 170 -23.50 -3.64 5.43
CA ALA A 170 -24.64 -4.42 4.95
C ALA A 170 -24.55 -4.64 3.43
N SER A 171 -24.81 -5.87 2.97
CA SER A 171 -24.65 -6.25 1.55
C SER A 171 -25.45 -5.38 0.57
N THR A 172 -26.64 -4.92 0.97
CA THR A 172 -27.50 -4.02 0.19
C THR A 172 -26.88 -2.64 -0.06
N GLU A 173 -25.86 -2.28 0.72
CA GLU A 173 -25.28 -0.94 0.79
C GLU A 173 -23.77 -0.96 0.45
N GLN A 174 -23.25 -2.12 0.02
CA GLN A 174 -21.87 -2.25 -0.45
C GLN A 174 -21.66 -1.52 -1.78
N VAL A 175 -20.40 -1.29 -2.15
CA VAL A 175 -19.97 -0.60 -3.40
C VAL A 175 -20.27 0.91 -3.46
N ARG A 176 -21.08 1.47 -2.54
CA ARG A 176 -21.34 2.92 -2.45
C ARG A 176 -20.19 3.76 -1.86
N GLY A 177 -19.10 3.11 -1.49
CA GLY A 177 -17.92 3.76 -0.89
C GLY A 177 -18.00 3.94 0.63
N TYR A 178 -19.06 3.46 1.30
CA TYR A 178 -19.23 3.60 2.75
C TYR A 178 -18.07 3.02 3.57
N GLY A 179 -17.51 1.87 3.19
CA GLY A 179 -16.39 1.28 3.94
C GLY A 179 -15.15 2.19 3.99
N SER A 180 -14.77 2.76 2.84
CA SER A 180 -13.64 3.71 2.79
C SER A 180 -13.96 5.00 3.56
N HIS A 181 -15.20 5.49 3.46
CA HIS A 181 -15.62 6.69 4.18
C HIS A 181 -15.64 6.48 5.70
N LEU A 182 -16.11 5.32 6.15
CA LEU A 182 -16.12 4.87 7.54
C LEU A 182 -14.71 4.75 8.13
N MET A 183 -13.76 4.18 7.38
CA MET A 183 -12.37 4.10 7.82
C MET A 183 -11.73 5.48 7.95
N ASN A 184 -12.05 6.42 7.05
CA ASN A 184 -11.57 7.80 7.14
C ASN A 184 -12.12 8.50 8.38
N HIS A 185 -13.43 8.37 8.64
CA HIS A 185 -14.06 8.84 9.87
C HIS A 185 -13.40 8.24 11.11
N LEU A 186 -13.13 6.93 11.12
CA LEU A 186 -12.47 6.27 12.24
C LEU A 186 -11.08 6.82 12.50
N LYS A 187 -10.26 7.00 11.46
CA LYS A 187 -8.91 7.55 11.57
C LYS A 187 -8.91 8.97 12.11
N ASP A 188 -9.79 9.83 11.58
CA ASP A 188 -9.88 11.22 12.00
C ASP A 188 -10.45 11.34 13.43
N TYR A 189 -11.44 10.51 13.78
CA TYR A 189 -11.99 10.45 15.13
C TYR A 189 -10.93 10.02 16.15
N VAL A 190 -10.31 8.85 15.94
CA VAL A 190 -9.33 8.28 16.89
C VAL A 190 -8.14 9.21 17.09
N ARG A 191 -7.65 9.87 16.03
CA ARG A 191 -6.57 10.86 16.13
C ARG A 191 -7.00 12.17 16.79
N GLY A 192 -8.27 12.55 16.65
CA GLY A 192 -8.81 13.75 17.29
C GLY A 192 -9.10 13.58 18.78
N THR A 193 -9.39 12.35 19.22
CA THR A 193 -9.84 12.07 20.59
C THR A 193 -8.81 11.33 21.45
N SER A 194 -7.79 10.71 20.86
CA SER A 194 -6.83 9.86 21.58
C SER A 194 -5.39 10.01 21.05
N LYS A 195 -4.43 9.36 21.72
CA LYS A 195 -3.02 9.28 21.30
C LYS A 195 -2.73 8.14 20.33
N ILE A 196 -3.76 7.41 19.89
CA ILE A 196 -3.58 6.23 19.04
C ILE A 196 -3.09 6.63 17.65
N GLN A 197 -2.00 6.00 17.21
CA GLN A 197 -1.38 6.21 15.91
C GLN A 197 -1.45 4.99 14.99
N HIS A 198 -1.66 3.81 15.58
CA HIS A 198 -1.62 2.54 14.86
C HIS A 198 -2.95 1.78 14.96
N PHE A 199 -3.33 1.13 13.87
CA PHE A 199 -4.36 0.08 13.88
C PHE A 199 -3.74 -1.26 13.57
N LEU A 200 -4.13 -2.27 14.34
CA LEU A 200 -3.84 -3.67 14.08
C LEU A 200 -5.14 -4.42 13.82
N THR A 201 -5.12 -5.34 12.86
CA THR A 201 -6.29 -6.17 12.53
C THR A 201 -5.84 -7.51 12.01
N TYR A 202 -6.62 -8.55 12.30
CA TYR A 202 -6.57 -9.77 11.51
C TYR A 202 -7.58 -9.65 10.37
N ALA A 203 -7.09 -9.75 9.14
CA ALA A 203 -7.91 -9.65 7.94
C ALA A 203 -8.07 -11.03 7.28
N ASP A 204 -9.32 -11.39 6.97
CA ASP A 204 -9.59 -12.52 6.08
C ASP A 204 -9.02 -12.28 4.68
N ASN A 205 -8.70 -13.35 3.94
CA ASN A 205 -8.13 -13.28 2.59
C ASN A 205 -8.93 -12.39 1.62
N TYR A 206 -10.26 -12.38 1.73
CA TYR A 206 -11.14 -11.54 0.91
C TYR A 206 -11.08 -10.05 1.29
N ALA A 207 -10.68 -9.72 2.53
CA ALA A 207 -10.62 -8.37 3.06
C ALA A 207 -9.24 -7.71 2.92
N ILE A 208 -8.17 -8.48 2.64
CA ILE A 208 -6.80 -7.95 2.49
C ILE A 208 -6.75 -6.80 1.47
N GLY A 209 -7.42 -6.96 0.32
CA GLY A 209 -7.45 -5.91 -0.70
C GLY A 209 -8.13 -4.61 -0.24
N TYR A 210 -9.16 -4.71 0.61
CA TYR A 210 -9.80 -3.55 1.22
C TYR A 210 -8.85 -2.86 2.20
N PHE A 211 -8.23 -3.60 3.12
CA PHE A 211 -7.30 -3.06 4.11
C PHE A 211 -6.05 -2.45 3.47
N LYS A 212 -5.47 -3.08 2.43
CA LYS A 212 -4.38 -2.50 1.64
C LYS A 212 -4.76 -1.14 1.06
N LYS A 213 -5.96 -1.01 0.48
CA LYS A 213 -6.48 0.29 -0.02
C LYS A 213 -6.68 1.33 1.08
N GLN A 214 -6.87 0.89 2.33
CA GLN A 214 -6.96 1.78 3.49
C GLN A 214 -5.59 2.06 4.13
N GLY A 215 -4.47 1.65 3.51
CA GLY A 215 -3.12 1.90 4.03
C GLY A 215 -2.68 0.93 5.11
N PHE A 216 -3.23 -0.29 5.12
CA PHE A 216 -2.69 -1.39 5.91
C PHE A 216 -1.63 -2.16 5.12
N THR A 217 -0.60 -2.64 5.81
CA THR A 217 0.45 -3.52 5.30
C THR A 217 0.53 -4.80 6.14
N GLN A 218 1.07 -5.88 5.58
CA GLN A 218 1.39 -7.11 6.32
C GLN A 218 2.69 -6.98 7.12
N GLU A 219 3.49 -5.94 6.82
CA GLU A 219 4.72 -5.63 7.55
C GLU A 219 4.38 -4.92 8.87
N ILE A 220 4.57 -5.62 9.98
CA ILE A 220 4.27 -5.11 11.32
C ILE A 220 5.50 -4.41 11.87
N ASN A 221 5.53 -3.09 11.75
CA ASN A 221 6.60 -2.23 12.27
C ASN A 221 6.47 -1.96 13.77
N LEU A 222 5.29 -2.19 14.37
CA LEU A 222 5.09 -2.00 15.81
C LEU A 222 5.81 -3.12 16.58
N PRO A 223 6.67 -2.80 17.56
CA PRO A 223 7.38 -3.80 18.35
C PRO A 223 6.43 -4.82 18.99
N LYS A 224 6.81 -6.11 18.91
CA LYS A 224 5.97 -7.23 19.39
C LYS A 224 5.54 -7.06 20.85
N GLU A 225 6.41 -6.54 21.70
CA GLU A 225 6.15 -6.27 23.13
C GLU A 225 4.96 -5.31 23.38
N ILE A 226 4.63 -4.48 22.39
CA ILE A 226 3.54 -3.51 22.49
C ILE A 226 2.19 -4.19 22.30
N TRP A 227 2.07 -5.15 21.37
CA TRP A 227 0.78 -5.69 20.94
C TRP A 227 0.59 -7.19 21.18
N MET A 228 1.67 -7.96 21.30
CA MET A 228 1.62 -9.41 21.50
C MET A 228 0.97 -9.73 22.85
N GLY A 229 -0.04 -10.59 22.83
CA GLY A 229 -0.85 -10.93 24.01
C GLY A 229 -1.98 -9.95 24.33
N TYR A 230 -2.06 -8.79 23.65
CA TYR A 230 -3.14 -7.82 23.83
C TYR A 230 -4.26 -7.98 22.80
N ILE A 231 -3.90 -8.27 21.55
CA ILE A 231 -4.84 -8.54 20.46
C ILE A 231 -5.23 -10.01 20.42
N LYS A 232 -6.34 -10.32 19.74
CA LYS A 232 -6.78 -11.70 19.52
C LYS A 232 -6.20 -12.27 18.24
N ASP A 233 -5.74 -13.51 18.32
CA ASP A 233 -5.31 -14.28 17.16
C ASP A 233 -6.52 -14.98 16.53
N TYR A 234 -6.64 -14.87 15.21
CA TYR A 234 -7.72 -15.51 14.45
C TYR A 234 -7.12 -16.49 13.46
N GLU A 235 -7.54 -17.75 13.56
CA GLU A 235 -7.09 -18.81 12.66
C GLU A 235 -7.45 -18.48 11.20
N GLY A 236 -6.46 -18.55 10.31
CA GLY A 236 -6.64 -18.21 8.89
C GLY A 236 -6.75 -16.70 8.59
N GLY A 237 -6.61 -15.83 9.59
CA GLY A 237 -6.50 -14.39 9.40
C GLY A 237 -5.05 -13.95 9.14
N THR A 238 -4.88 -12.94 8.29
CA THR A 238 -3.58 -12.29 8.09
C THR A 238 -3.48 -11.05 8.98
N LEU A 239 -2.48 -11.00 9.85
CA LEU A 239 -2.20 -9.81 10.65
C LEU A 239 -1.76 -8.65 9.75
N MET A 240 -2.38 -7.49 9.94
CA MET A 240 -2.06 -6.27 9.19
C MET A 240 -1.99 -5.04 10.09
N GLN A 241 -1.09 -4.12 9.76
CA GLN A 241 -0.89 -2.86 10.47
C GLN A 241 -1.19 -1.66 9.57
N CYS A 242 -1.90 -0.66 10.10
CA CYS A 242 -1.98 0.68 9.52
C CYS A 242 -1.34 1.69 10.47
N THR A 243 -0.37 2.45 9.98
CA THR A 243 0.17 3.62 10.69
C THR A 243 -0.46 4.87 10.09
N MET A 244 -1.14 5.64 10.93
CA MET A 244 -1.83 6.86 10.48
C MET A 244 -0.84 8.01 10.27
N LEU A 245 -1.09 8.84 9.26
CA LEU A 245 -0.27 10.01 8.96
C LEU A 245 -0.61 11.14 9.95
N PRO A 246 0.39 11.83 10.53
CA PRO A 246 0.18 12.73 11.67
C PRO A 246 -0.52 14.05 11.31
N LYS A 247 -0.38 14.53 10.08
CA LYS A 247 -0.86 15.88 9.68
C LYS A 247 -2.09 15.89 8.76
N ILE A 248 -2.49 14.74 8.24
CA ILE A 248 -3.59 14.67 7.26
C ILE A 248 -4.95 14.65 7.97
N LYS A 249 -6.00 15.17 7.35
CA LYS A 249 -7.39 14.80 7.65
C LYS A 249 -7.85 13.82 6.57
N TYR A 250 -8.15 12.59 6.95
CA TYR A 250 -8.48 11.52 6.03
C TYR A 250 -9.78 11.76 5.27
N LEU A 251 -10.76 12.43 5.87
CA LEU A 251 -11.99 12.85 5.19
C LEU A 251 -11.73 13.85 4.05
N GLU A 252 -10.69 14.66 4.18
CA GLU A 252 -10.26 15.65 3.18
C GLU A 252 -9.17 15.11 2.24
N ALA A 253 -8.75 13.85 2.39
CA ALA A 253 -7.60 13.30 1.66
C ALA A 253 -7.74 13.41 0.13
N SER A 254 -8.95 13.20 -0.41
CA SER A 254 -9.20 13.33 -1.86
C SER A 254 -8.94 14.76 -2.36
N VAL A 255 -9.37 15.76 -1.58
CA VAL A 255 -9.15 17.18 -1.87
C VAL A 255 -7.66 17.50 -1.81
N ILE A 256 -6.98 17.08 -0.73
CA ILE A 256 -5.55 17.30 -0.51
C ILE A 256 -4.73 16.71 -1.67
N LEU A 257 -5.00 15.47 -2.07
CA LEU A 257 -4.31 14.81 -3.18
C LEU A 257 -4.57 15.52 -4.52
N SER A 258 -5.78 16.02 -4.75
CA SER A 258 -6.12 16.77 -5.95
C SER A 258 -5.35 18.09 -6.03
N ILE A 259 -5.22 18.80 -4.90
CA ILE A 259 -4.43 20.03 -4.79
C ILE A 259 -2.94 19.73 -5.01
N GLN A 260 -2.40 18.68 -4.39
CA GLN A 260 -1.00 18.26 -4.57
C GLN A 260 -0.71 17.91 -6.04
N LYS A 261 -1.58 17.13 -6.67
CA LYS A 261 -1.47 16.78 -8.10
C LYS A 261 -1.46 18.03 -8.97
N ALA A 262 -2.35 18.98 -8.71
CA ALA A 262 -2.42 20.24 -9.45
C ALA A 262 -1.15 21.08 -9.29
N ALA A 263 -0.57 21.13 -8.08
CA ALA A 263 0.69 21.81 -7.83
C ALA A 263 1.85 21.21 -8.64
N VAL A 264 1.95 19.87 -8.67
CA VAL A 264 2.96 19.16 -9.47
C VAL A 264 2.77 19.43 -10.96
N ILE A 265 1.54 19.32 -11.48
CA ILE A 265 1.24 19.58 -12.89
C ILE A 265 1.55 21.04 -13.26
N SER A 266 1.20 22.00 -12.39
CA SER A 266 1.53 23.41 -12.60
C SER A 266 3.04 23.61 -12.73
N LYS A 267 3.85 22.95 -11.89
CA LYS A 267 5.30 23.02 -11.99
C LYS A 267 5.85 22.35 -13.24
N ILE A 268 5.29 21.19 -13.63
CA ILE A 268 5.64 20.50 -14.88
C ILE A 268 5.37 21.40 -16.07
N ASN A 269 4.19 22.02 -16.16
CA ASN A 269 3.80 22.89 -17.27
C ASN A 269 4.66 24.18 -17.36
N LYS A 270 5.34 24.59 -16.28
CA LYS A 270 6.32 25.70 -16.32
C LYS A 270 7.67 25.27 -16.93
N LEU A 271 7.97 23.98 -16.91
CA LEU A 271 9.24 23.41 -17.39
C LEU A 271 9.10 22.71 -18.75
N THR A 272 7.94 22.13 -19.03
CA THR A 272 7.68 21.37 -20.25
C THR A 272 6.74 22.13 -21.18
N ARG A 273 6.86 21.84 -22.47
CA ARG A 273 5.96 22.33 -23.52
C ARG A 273 4.90 21.30 -23.91
N SER A 274 4.73 20.24 -23.10
CA SER A 274 3.81 19.14 -23.39
C SER A 274 2.34 19.55 -23.41
N ASN A 275 2.02 20.71 -22.84
CA ASN A 275 0.71 21.34 -22.88
C ASN A 275 0.42 22.09 -24.19
N ILE A 276 1.41 22.25 -25.08
CA ILE A 276 1.23 22.89 -26.39
C ILE A 276 0.67 21.86 -27.36
N VAL A 277 -0.54 22.12 -27.86
CA VAL A 277 -1.15 21.32 -28.92
C VAL A 277 -0.73 21.90 -30.26
N TYR A 278 0.11 21.17 -30.99
CA TYR A 278 0.50 21.51 -32.36
C TYR A 278 -0.58 21.05 -33.34
N PRO A 279 -0.81 21.79 -34.45
CA PRO A 279 -1.73 21.35 -35.49
C PRO A 279 -1.26 20.03 -36.11
N GLY A 280 -2.22 19.22 -36.57
CA GLY A 280 -1.92 17.99 -37.29
C GLY A 280 -1.09 18.25 -38.54
N LEU A 281 -0.19 17.34 -38.88
CA LEU A 281 0.70 17.47 -40.03
C LEU A 281 -0.08 17.23 -41.34
N ASP A 282 -0.12 18.23 -42.20
CA ASP A 282 -0.88 18.19 -43.47
C ASP A 282 -0.39 17.10 -44.44
N ILE A 283 0.88 16.70 -44.33
CA ILE A 283 1.52 15.71 -45.22
C ILE A 283 0.80 14.34 -45.19
N PHE A 284 0.12 14.01 -44.10
CA PHE A 284 -0.59 12.73 -43.93
C PHE A 284 -2.04 12.75 -44.42
N LYS A 285 -2.57 13.90 -44.86
CA LYS A 285 -3.97 14.01 -45.32
C LYS A 285 -4.28 13.11 -46.53
N ASN A 286 -3.28 12.85 -47.37
CA ASN A 286 -3.43 12.09 -48.62
C ASN A 286 -2.87 10.65 -48.52
N GLY A 287 -2.57 10.17 -47.31
CA GLY A 287 -2.03 8.82 -47.06
C GLY A 287 -0.66 8.82 -46.37
N PRO A 288 -0.02 7.65 -46.25
CA PRO A 288 1.29 7.51 -45.64
C PRO A 288 2.35 8.30 -46.42
N ALA A 289 3.06 9.19 -45.74
CA ALA A 289 4.13 10.01 -46.33
C ALA A 289 5.35 10.02 -45.40
N HIS A 290 6.55 10.24 -45.94
CA HIS A 290 7.76 10.36 -45.13
C HIS A 290 7.97 11.82 -44.71
N ILE A 291 8.26 12.06 -43.43
CA ILE A 291 8.64 13.37 -42.89
C ILE A 291 9.90 13.22 -42.06
N GLU A 292 10.84 14.15 -42.25
CA GLU A 292 12.03 14.18 -41.42
C GLU A 292 11.67 14.69 -40.00
N PRO A 293 12.20 14.09 -38.92
CA PRO A 293 11.85 14.49 -37.56
C PRO A 293 12.07 15.99 -37.27
N ASN A 294 13.06 16.61 -37.91
CA ASN A 294 13.34 18.05 -37.77
C ASN A 294 12.23 18.97 -38.33
N GLN A 295 11.34 18.45 -39.17
CA GLN A 295 10.19 19.17 -39.75
C GLN A 295 8.94 19.07 -38.87
N VAL A 296 8.98 18.27 -37.79
CA VAL A 296 7.87 18.13 -36.86
C VAL A 296 7.89 19.31 -35.87
N PRO A 297 6.83 20.14 -35.82
CA PRO A 297 6.74 21.27 -34.89
C PRO A 297 6.90 20.82 -33.44
N GLY A 298 7.71 21.55 -32.66
CA GLY A 298 7.97 21.25 -31.26
C GLY A 298 9.03 20.18 -30.99
N LEU A 299 9.42 19.35 -31.97
CA LEU A 299 10.35 18.24 -31.73
C LEU A 299 11.79 18.71 -31.48
N MET A 300 12.30 19.64 -32.31
CA MET A 300 13.63 20.22 -32.11
C MET A 300 13.71 21.08 -30.84
N GLU A 301 12.62 21.75 -30.48
CA GLU A 301 12.55 22.64 -29.31
C GLU A 301 12.62 21.90 -27.97
N VAL A 302 12.22 20.63 -27.94
CA VAL A 302 12.29 19.77 -26.75
C VAL A 302 13.63 19.03 -26.63
N GLY A 303 14.61 19.35 -27.48
CA GLY A 303 15.95 18.76 -27.42
C GLY A 303 16.05 17.38 -28.07
N TRP A 304 15.18 17.08 -29.03
CA TRP A 304 15.29 15.84 -29.80
C TRP A 304 16.64 15.72 -30.51
N CYS A 305 17.24 14.53 -30.42
CA CYS A 305 18.43 14.17 -31.18
C CYS A 305 18.31 12.74 -31.76
N LYS A 306 19.11 12.44 -32.78
CA LYS A 306 19.12 11.12 -33.45
C LYS A 306 19.41 9.97 -32.48
N GLU A 307 20.27 10.19 -31.49
CA GLU A 307 20.58 9.19 -30.47
C GLU A 307 19.33 8.78 -29.66
N MET A 308 18.46 9.74 -29.32
CA MET A 308 17.19 9.47 -28.64
C MET A 308 16.25 8.63 -29.51
N GLU A 309 16.26 8.86 -30.82
CA GLU A 309 15.47 8.07 -31.78
C GLU A 309 16.01 6.63 -31.89
N GLU A 310 17.33 6.46 -31.97
CA GLU A 310 17.96 5.14 -31.98
C GLU A 310 17.68 4.36 -30.69
N LEU A 311 17.71 5.04 -29.54
CA LEU A 311 17.28 4.49 -28.25
C LEU A 311 15.80 4.09 -28.24
N ALA A 312 14.92 4.90 -28.84
CA ALA A 312 13.49 4.59 -28.93
C ALA A 312 13.17 3.43 -29.89
N LYS A 313 14.02 3.22 -30.91
CA LYS A 313 13.95 2.07 -31.82
C LYS A 313 14.43 0.77 -31.19
N LYS A 314 15.22 0.83 -30.11
CA LYS A 314 15.57 -0.39 -29.38
C LYS A 314 14.28 -1.05 -28.89
N PRO A 315 14.13 -2.38 -29.07
CA PRO A 315 12.97 -3.08 -28.57
C PRO A 315 12.86 -2.80 -27.08
N LYS A 316 11.71 -2.27 -26.66
CA LYS A 316 11.45 -2.05 -25.24
C LYS A 316 11.47 -3.42 -24.55
N PRO A 317 12.12 -3.54 -23.39
CA PRO A 317 12.08 -4.76 -22.61
C PRO A 317 10.62 -5.19 -22.42
N LYS A 318 10.33 -6.47 -22.67
CA LYS A 318 8.99 -7.02 -22.45
C LYS A 318 8.60 -6.87 -20.97
N PRO A 319 7.30 -6.82 -20.62
CA PRO A 319 6.88 -6.60 -19.22
C PRO A 319 7.53 -7.55 -18.21
N PHE A 320 7.79 -8.79 -18.63
CA PHE A 320 8.41 -9.83 -17.81
C PHE A 320 9.95 -9.78 -17.77
N PHE A 321 10.60 -8.92 -18.57
CA PHE A 321 12.05 -8.86 -18.69
C PHE A 321 12.74 -8.64 -17.33
N ALA A 322 12.19 -7.74 -16.51
CA ALA A 322 12.73 -7.45 -15.18
C ALA A 322 12.70 -8.70 -14.27
N VAL A 323 11.64 -9.51 -14.37
CA VAL A 323 11.54 -10.75 -13.60
C VAL A 323 12.53 -11.79 -14.12
N LEU A 324 12.68 -11.93 -15.44
CA LEU A 324 13.67 -12.84 -16.02
C LEU A 324 15.10 -12.44 -15.66
N GLU A 325 15.43 -11.14 -15.70
CA GLU A 325 16.75 -10.62 -15.30
C GLU A 325 17.04 -10.87 -13.83
N MET A 326 16.06 -10.67 -12.95
CA MET A 326 16.17 -11.02 -11.53
C MET A 326 16.42 -12.53 -11.36
N LEU A 327 15.56 -13.38 -11.93
CA LEU A 327 15.69 -14.86 -11.81
C LEU A 327 17.02 -15.37 -12.37
N PHE A 328 17.46 -14.84 -13.52
CA PHE A 328 18.74 -15.18 -14.14
C PHE A 328 19.91 -14.79 -13.23
N THR A 329 19.91 -13.56 -12.72
CA THR A 329 20.97 -13.03 -11.85
C THR A 329 21.11 -13.86 -10.57
N GLU A 330 19.98 -14.19 -9.93
CA GLU A 330 19.95 -15.06 -8.74
C GLU A 330 20.51 -16.45 -9.06
N MET A 331 20.10 -17.05 -10.19
CA MET A 331 20.58 -18.36 -10.61
C MET A 331 22.10 -18.34 -10.91
N GLN A 332 22.58 -17.30 -11.61
CA GLN A 332 23.99 -17.15 -11.97
C GLN A 332 24.88 -16.98 -10.73
N ASN A 333 24.42 -16.23 -9.72
CA ASN A 333 25.17 -15.97 -8.49
C ASN A 333 25.12 -17.11 -7.46
N HIS A 334 24.26 -18.11 -7.67
CA HIS A 334 24.14 -19.23 -6.75
C HIS A 334 25.42 -20.10 -6.74
N PRO A 335 25.96 -20.55 -5.58
CA PRO A 335 27.23 -21.30 -5.51
C PRO A 335 27.28 -22.60 -6.32
N SER A 336 26.14 -23.19 -6.64
CA SER A 336 26.03 -24.39 -7.48
C SER A 336 25.95 -24.11 -8.99
N SER A 337 26.04 -22.86 -9.44
CA SER A 337 25.87 -22.47 -10.85
C SER A 337 27.08 -22.71 -11.73
N TRP A 338 28.28 -22.80 -11.12
CA TRP A 338 29.55 -22.85 -11.84
C TRP A 338 29.65 -23.90 -12.95
N PRO A 339 29.06 -25.12 -12.86
CA PRO A 339 29.17 -26.09 -13.97
C PRO A 339 28.38 -25.69 -15.20
N PHE A 340 27.40 -24.80 -15.03
CA PHE A 340 26.47 -24.37 -16.06
C PHE A 340 26.83 -22.99 -16.61
N ALA A 341 27.92 -22.38 -16.12
CA ALA A 341 28.29 -21.01 -16.48
C ALA A 341 28.64 -20.84 -17.96
N GLN A 342 29.14 -21.91 -18.61
CA GLN A 342 29.58 -21.93 -20.00
C GLN A 342 29.16 -23.26 -20.66
N PRO A 343 29.11 -23.33 -22.01
CA PRO A 343 28.87 -24.58 -22.71
C PRO A 343 29.92 -25.64 -22.36
N VAL A 344 29.51 -26.91 -22.33
CA VAL A 344 30.44 -28.03 -22.12
C VAL A 344 31.44 -28.09 -23.27
N ASN A 345 32.73 -28.09 -22.97
CA ASN A 345 33.76 -28.16 -24.00
C ASN A 345 33.83 -29.57 -24.60
N ARG A 346 33.67 -29.70 -25.91
CA ARG A 346 33.76 -30.99 -26.63
C ARG A 346 35.15 -31.62 -26.53
N GLU A 347 36.20 -30.83 -26.36
CA GLU A 347 37.56 -31.37 -26.20
C GLU A 347 37.74 -32.07 -24.85
N ASP A 348 37.09 -31.54 -23.80
CA ASP A 348 37.15 -32.09 -22.45
C ASP A 348 36.16 -33.26 -22.26
N VAL A 349 35.03 -33.22 -22.97
CA VAL A 349 33.94 -34.21 -22.89
C VAL A 349 33.46 -34.60 -24.30
N PRO A 350 34.15 -35.52 -24.99
CA PRO A 350 33.94 -35.79 -26.43
C PRO A 350 32.55 -36.31 -26.80
N ASP A 351 31.95 -37.15 -25.97
CA ASP A 351 30.67 -37.83 -26.22
C ASP A 351 29.45 -37.01 -25.77
N TYR A 352 29.65 -35.88 -25.08
CA TYR A 352 28.55 -35.08 -24.50
C TYR A 352 27.48 -34.70 -25.51
N TYR A 353 27.90 -34.22 -26.68
CA TYR A 353 27.00 -33.77 -27.75
C TYR A 353 26.41 -34.90 -28.59
N GLU A 354 26.82 -36.15 -28.35
CA GLU A 354 26.17 -37.35 -28.89
C GLU A 354 25.04 -37.82 -27.97
N VAL A 355 25.18 -37.58 -26.66
CA VAL A 355 24.19 -37.95 -25.64
C VAL A 355 23.13 -36.86 -25.43
N ILE A 356 23.53 -35.58 -25.50
CA ILE A 356 22.66 -34.42 -25.23
C ILE A 356 22.29 -33.72 -26.53
N GLU A 357 21.02 -33.85 -26.94
CA GLU A 357 20.49 -33.31 -28.20
C GLU A 357 20.31 -31.79 -28.20
N HIS A 358 19.98 -31.20 -27.04
CA HIS A 358 19.66 -29.78 -26.90
C HIS A 358 20.49 -29.15 -25.77
N PRO A 359 21.80 -28.93 -25.99
CA PRO A 359 22.67 -28.31 -24.99
C PRO A 359 22.26 -26.85 -24.75
N VAL A 360 22.11 -26.48 -23.47
CA VAL A 360 21.87 -25.10 -23.00
C VAL A 360 22.71 -24.90 -21.74
N ASP A 361 23.20 -23.68 -21.57
CA ASP A 361 23.99 -23.21 -20.44
C ASP A 361 23.61 -21.76 -20.09
N LEU A 362 24.12 -21.24 -18.97
CA LEU A 362 23.79 -19.91 -18.46
C LEU A 362 24.27 -18.79 -19.39
N SER A 363 25.39 -18.93 -20.08
CA SER A 363 25.85 -17.90 -21.03
C SER A 363 24.93 -17.83 -22.26
N THR A 364 24.44 -18.99 -22.72
CA THR A 364 23.41 -19.05 -23.78
C THR A 364 22.10 -18.40 -23.34
N MET A 365 21.65 -18.67 -22.10
CA MET A 365 20.47 -18.01 -21.53
C MET A 365 20.66 -16.49 -21.38
N GLU A 366 21.85 -16.05 -20.94
CA GLU A 366 22.18 -14.62 -20.81
C GLU A 366 22.09 -13.91 -22.16
N TYR A 367 22.67 -14.51 -23.20
CA TYR A 367 22.61 -13.98 -24.55
C TYR A 367 21.17 -13.85 -25.05
N ARG A 368 20.34 -14.88 -24.86
CA ARG A 368 18.92 -14.86 -25.24
C ARG A 368 18.15 -13.79 -24.48
N LEU A 369 18.40 -13.66 -23.19
CA LEU A 369 17.77 -12.66 -22.34
C LEU A 369 18.16 -11.24 -22.78
N ARG A 370 19.46 -10.94 -22.89
CA ARG A 370 19.96 -9.60 -23.28
C ARG A 370 19.50 -9.17 -24.66
N ASN A 371 19.28 -10.11 -25.58
CA ASN A 371 18.79 -9.85 -26.92
C ASN A 371 17.26 -9.96 -27.06
N ASN A 372 16.52 -10.04 -25.94
CA ASN A 372 15.05 -10.08 -25.89
C ASN A 372 14.44 -11.23 -26.71
N GLN A 373 15.12 -12.39 -26.75
CA GLN A 373 14.73 -13.56 -27.55
C GLN A 373 13.73 -14.49 -26.86
N TYR A 374 13.42 -14.24 -25.57
CA TYR A 374 12.34 -14.95 -24.87
C TYR A 374 11.00 -14.29 -25.18
N GLU A 375 10.07 -15.05 -25.78
CA GLU A 375 8.71 -14.62 -26.08
C GLU A 375 7.75 -14.80 -24.90
N SER A 376 8.11 -15.66 -23.94
CA SER A 376 7.33 -15.86 -22.72
C SER A 376 8.21 -16.29 -21.53
N VAL A 377 7.65 -16.28 -20.32
CA VAL A 377 8.35 -16.74 -19.10
C VAL A 377 8.56 -18.25 -19.15
N GLU A 378 7.64 -19.00 -19.75
CA GLU A 378 7.71 -20.43 -19.95
C GLU A 378 8.91 -20.84 -20.81
N GLU A 379 9.28 -20.05 -21.81
CA GLU A 379 10.48 -20.33 -22.62
C GLU A 379 11.77 -20.21 -21.80
N PHE A 380 11.86 -19.20 -20.92
CA PHE A 380 12.98 -19.04 -20.00
C PHE A 380 13.04 -20.18 -18.97
N ILE A 381 11.90 -20.55 -18.39
CA ILE A 381 11.78 -21.68 -17.45
C ILE A 381 12.20 -22.98 -18.14
N ARG A 382 11.79 -23.19 -19.39
CA ARG A 382 12.14 -24.37 -20.18
C ARG A 382 13.65 -24.48 -20.39
N ASP A 383 14.33 -23.39 -20.74
CA ASP A 383 15.79 -23.38 -20.86
C ASP A 383 16.47 -23.67 -19.52
N ALA A 384 16.01 -23.07 -18.41
CA ALA A 384 16.52 -23.36 -17.07
C ALA A 384 16.36 -24.85 -16.70
N LYS A 385 15.16 -25.41 -16.91
CA LYS A 385 14.87 -26.84 -16.69
C LYS A 385 15.75 -27.73 -17.57
N LEU A 386 16.03 -27.31 -18.80
CA LEU A 386 16.87 -28.06 -19.74
C LEU A 386 18.33 -28.15 -19.27
N ILE A 387 18.89 -27.09 -18.68
CA ILE A 387 20.22 -27.12 -18.03
C ILE A 387 20.27 -28.25 -16.99
N PHE A 388 19.28 -28.31 -16.09
CA PHE A 388 19.26 -29.29 -15.00
C PHE A 388 19.05 -30.72 -15.52
N ASN A 389 18.11 -30.90 -16.46
CA ASN A 389 17.78 -32.19 -17.03
C ASN A 389 18.94 -32.77 -17.85
N ASN A 390 19.59 -31.97 -18.70
CA ASN A 390 20.76 -32.40 -19.45
C ASN A 390 21.90 -32.84 -18.53
N CYS A 391 22.12 -32.08 -17.44
CA CYS A 391 23.13 -32.45 -16.46
C CYS A 391 22.84 -33.81 -15.81
N ARG A 392 21.58 -34.06 -15.41
CA ARG A 392 21.16 -35.34 -14.82
C ARG A 392 21.14 -36.51 -15.80
N GLN A 393 20.86 -36.24 -17.08
CA GLN A 393 20.87 -37.24 -18.13
C GLN A 393 22.29 -37.75 -18.41
N TYR A 394 23.27 -36.84 -18.42
CA TYR A 394 24.65 -37.18 -18.73
C TYR A 394 25.46 -37.68 -17.52
N ASN A 395 25.24 -37.09 -16.33
CA ASN A 395 26.07 -37.36 -15.15
C ASN A 395 25.43 -38.38 -14.20
N ASP A 396 26.24 -39.19 -13.54
CA ASP A 396 25.77 -40.11 -12.49
C ASP A 396 25.26 -39.35 -11.24
N PRO A 397 24.19 -39.81 -10.56
CA PRO A 397 23.65 -39.17 -9.35
C PRO A 397 24.66 -38.95 -8.20
N SER A 398 25.74 -39.73 -8.15
CA SER A 398 26.78 -39.57 -7.15
C SER A 398 27.68 -38.35 -7.37
N THR A 399 27.72 -37.82 -8.61
CA THR A 399 28.62 -36.73 -9.02
C THR A 399 28.25 -35.38 -8.40
N THR A 400 29.24 -34.49 -8.30
CA THR A 400 29.02 -33.11 -7.87
C THR A 400 28.15 -32.33 -8.86
N TYR A 401 28.26 -32.63 -10.16
CA TYR A 401 27.48 -32.00 -11.22
C TYR A 401 25.97 -32.25 -11.03
N TYR A 402 25.58 -33.51 -10.85
CA TYR A 402 24.19 -33.88 -10.60
C TYR A 402 23.64 -33.18 -9.36
N LYS A 403 24.39 -33.24 -8.25
CA LYS A 403 23.99 -32.58 -6.99
C LYS A 403 23.86 -31.06 -7.13
N ASN A 404 24.66 -30.45 -7.99
CA ASN A 404 24.57 -29.02 -8.28
C ASN A 404 23.31 -28.68 -9.09
N ALA A 405 22.93 -29.51 -10.06
CA ALA A 405 21.67 -29.36 -10.79
C ALA A 405 20.47 -29.38 -9.84
N ASP A 406 20.40 -30.36 -8.93
CA ASP A 406 19.29 -30.47 -7.96
C ASP A 406 19.23 -29.31 -6.94
N ARG A 407 20.39 -28.75 -6.56
CA ARG A 407 20.44 -27.59 -5.67
C ARG A 407 19.98 -26.33 -6.40
N LEU A 408 20.47 -26.13 -7.62
CA LEU A 408 20.16 -24.96 -8.41
C LEU A 408 18.70 -24.94 -8.86
N GLU A 409 18.14 -26.10 -9.25
CA GLU A 409 16.72 -26.22 -9.61
C GLU A 409 15.80 -25.91 -8.43
N ARG A 410 16.08 -26.46 -7.24
CA ARG A 410 15.28 -26.14 -6.04
C ARG A 410 15.35 -24.66 -5.68
N PHE A 411 16.52 -24.05 -5.80
CA PHE A 411 16.68 -22.61 -5.60
C PHE A 411 15.88 -21.82 -6.65
N PHE A 412 16.01 -22.17 -7.93
CA PHE A 412 15.26 -21.55 -9.02
C PHE A 412 13.74 -21.63 -8.83
N GLN A 413 13.22 -22.81 -8.47
CA GLN A 413 11.79 -23.01 -8.17
C GLN A 413 11.32 -22.15 -7.00
N LYS A 414 12.12 -22.05 -5.94
CA LYS A 414 11.82 -21.18 -4.80
C LYS A 414 11.74 -19.71 -5.23
N GLN A 415 12.73 -19.23 -5.99
CA GLN A 415 12.72 -17.85 -6.49
C GLN A 415 11.52 -17.59 -7.41
N LEU A 416 11.15 -18.55 -8.27
CA LEU A 416 9.99 -18.43 -9.15
C LEU A 416 8.67 -18.34 -8.37
N MET A 417 8.52 -19.10 -7.28
CA MET A 417 7.35 -19.05 -6.39
C MET A 417 7.15 -17.70 -5.69
N GLU A 418 8.22 -16.92 -5.53
CA GLU A 418 8.18 -15.57 -4.95
C GLU A 418 7.77 -14.49 -5.98
N THR A 419 7.57 -14.87 -7.25
CA THR A 419 7.13 -13.97 -8.33
C THR A 419 5.64 -14.12 -8.64
N GLU A 420 5.09 -13.22 -9.48
CA GLU A 420 3.73 -13.34 -10.02
C GLU A 420 3.52 -14.56 -10.93
N TYR A 421 4.60 -15.24 -11.31
CA TYR A 421 4.60 -16.45 -12.15
C TYR A 421 4.68 -17.75 -11.33
N SER A 422 4.30 -17.73 -10.05
CA SER A 422 4.32 -18.90 -9.17
C SER A 422 3.53 -20.10 -9.73
N HIS A 423 2.50 -19.85 -10.54
CA HIS A 423 1.71 -20.88 -11.21
C HIS A 423 2.47 -21.66 -12.30
N LEU A 424 3.63 -21.16 -12.75
CA LEU A 424 4.51 -21.84 -13.72
C LEU A 424 5.59 -22.70 -13.07
N ALA A 425 5.62 -22.76 -11.73
CA ALA A 425 6.61 -23.52 -10.98
C ALA A 425 6.32 -25.03 -10.89
N GLU A 426 5.21 -25.50 -11.49
CA GLU A 426 4.81 -26.91 -11.55
C GLU A 426 5.75 -27.78 -12.40
#